data_AF-A0A520I9D8-F1
#
_entry.id   AF-A0A520I9D8-F1
#
_cell.length_a   1.000
_cell.length_b   1.000
_cell.length_c   1.000
_cell.angle_alpha   90.00
_cell.angle_beta   90.00
_cell.angle_gamma   90.00
#
_symmetry.space_group_name_H-M   'P 1'
#
loop_
_entity.id
_entity.type
_entity.pdbx_description
1 polymer ?
#
loop_
_entity_poly.entity_id
_entity_poly.type
_entity_poly.pdbx_seq_one_letter_code
_entity_poly.pdbx_strand_id
1 'polypeptide(L)'
;REPTGNLCTPGTTVIYQGKRDPRHCILATSPLMPVGRWVHAAVEVLPDGRITHFIDGKPVLRYSGAELDPADKDAQPVIAAAGGALALRRGYIALQSEGHGVAFRNIELQTLE
;
A
#
# COMPACT_ATOMS: atom_id res chain seq x y z
N ARG A 1 -16.23 -8.32 6.26
CA ARG A 1 -15.34 -7.73 7.28
C ARG A 1 -13.95 -7.77 6.71
N GLU A 2 -13.30 -6.62 6.63
CA GLU A 2 -11.98 -6.50 6.01
C GLU A 2 -10.88 -6.73 7.06
N PRO A 3 -9.85 -7.54 6.76
CA PRO A 3 -8.68 -7.71 7.63
C PRO A 3 -7.88 -6.42 7.87
N THR A 4 -6.98 -6.43 8.86
CA THR A 4 -6.08 -5.30 9.10
C THR A 4 -4.84 -5.37 8.18
N GLY A 5 -4.44 -4.26 7.58
CA GLY A 5 -3.23 -4.20 6.73
C GLY A 5 -3.45 -4.58 5.26
N ASN A 6 -4.68 -4.47 4.76
CA ASN A 6 -5.00 -4.62 3.34
C ASN A 6 -4.28 -3.56 2.49
N LEU A 7 -4.25 -3.79 1.19
CA LEU A 7 -3.79 -2.83 0.20
C LEU A 7 -5.00 -2.32 -0.59
N CYS A 8 -5.14 -1.00 -0.71
CA CYS A 8 -6.05 -0.37 -1.65
C CYS A 8 -5.25 0.35 -2.73
N THR A 9 -5.62 0.20 -4.01
CA THR A 9 -4.85 0.72 -5.16
C THR A 9 -5.69 1.65 -6.06
N PRO A 10 -6.30 2.73 -5.55
CA PRO A 10 -6.91 3.73 -6.44
C PRO A 10 -5.86 4.30 -7.39
N GLY A 11 -6.20 4.47 -8.67
CA GLY A 11 -5.28 5.01 -9.68
C GLY A 11 -4.05 4.17 -9.97
N THR A 12 -3.93 2.96 -9.42
CA THR A 12 -2.72 2.15 -9.49
C THR A 12 -3.03 0.66 -9.61
N THR A 13 -2.06 -0.11 -10.10
CA THR A 13 -2.09 -1.57 -10.07
C THR A 13 -0.80 -2.13 -9.48
N VAL A 14 -0.85 -3.38 -9.06
CA VAL A 14 0.30 -4.13 -8.57
C VAL A 14 0.35 -5.52 -9.19
N ILE A 15 1.51 -6.15 -9.15
CA ILE A 15 1.67 -7.58 -9.38
C ILE A 15 1.41 -8.31 -8.06
N TYR A 16 0.32 -9.05 -8.01
CA TYR A 16 -0.05 -9.90 -6.89
C TYR A 16 -0.23 -11.34 -7.37
N GLN A 17 0.43 -12.29 -6.68
CA GLN A 17 0.45 -13.71 -7.08
C GLN A 17 0.89 -13.92 -8.54
N GLY A 18 1.88 -13.16 -9.00
CA GLY A 18 2.50 -13.31 -10.32
C GLY A 18 1.72 -12.69 -11.48
N LYS A 19 0.60 -12.00 -11.22
CA LYS A 19 -0.19 -11.32 -12.26
C LYS A 19 -0.54 -9.89 -11.85
N ARG A 20 -0.74 -9.02 -12.83
CA ARG A 20 -1.30 -7.69 -12.59
C ARG A 20 -2.72 -7.85 -12.04
N ASP A 21 -2.98 -7.21 -10.91
CA ASP A 21 -4.24 -7.32 -10.19
C ASP A 21 -5.03 -6.01 -10.33
N PRO A 22 -6.18 -6.01 -11.02
CA PRO A 22 -7.00 -4.82 -11.23
C PRO A 22 -7.96 -4.54 -10.06
N ARG A 23 -7.94 -5.36 -9.00
CA ARG A 23 -8.85 -5.18 -7.85
C ARG A 23 -8.42 -3.94 -7.08
N HIS A 24 -9.41 -3.13 -6.69
CA HIS A 24 -9.18 -1.97 -5.84
C HIS A 24 -8.63 -2.36 -4.46
N CYS A 25 -9.11 -3.46 -3.86
CA CYS A 25 -8.65 -3.94 -2.55
C CYS A 25 -8.08 -5.35 -2.63
N ILE A 26 -6.86 -5.54 -2.12
CA ILE A 26 -6.23 -6.85 -1.91
C ILE A 26 -6.17 -7.11 -0.40
N LEU A 27 -6.85 -8.18 0.02
CA LEU A 27 -6.95 -8.54 1.43
C LEU A 27 -5.66 -9.14 1.97
N ALA A 28 -5.26 -8.67 3.15
CA ALA A 28 -4.18 -9.25 3.94
C ALA A 28 -4.64 -10.53 4.66
N THR A 29 -3.69 -11.34 5.10
CA THR A 29 -3.96 -12.60 5.83
C THR A 29 -4.15 -12.42 7.34
N SER A 30 -4.09 -11.20 7.84
CA SER A 30 -4.23 -10.90 9.27
C SER A 30 -5.68 -11.07 9.76
N PRO A 31 -5.93 -11.14 11.07
CA PRO A 31 -7.26 -10.93 11.61
C PRO A 31 -7.68 -9.45 11.53
N LEU A 32 -8.99 -9.19 11.60
CA LEU A 32 -9.49 -7.87 11.93
C LEU A 32 -9.12 -7.51 13.38
N MET A 33 -8.34 -6.46 13.56
CA MET A 33 -7.97 -5.98 14.90
C MET A 33 -9.11 -5.20 15.56
N PRO A 34 -9.33 -5.37 16.87
CA PRO A 34 -10.37 -4.65 17.59
C PRO A 34 -10.01 -3.17 17.76
N VAL A 35 -11.02 -2.31 17.73
CA VAL A 35 -10.90 -0.88 18.03
C VAL A 35 -10.43 -0.69 19.49
N GLY A 36 -9.55 0.29 19.72
CA GLY A 36 -9.02 0.63 21.05
C GLY A 36 -7.75 -0.13 21.44
N ARG A 37 -7.29 -1.09 20.62
CA ARG A 37 -6.01 -1.77 20.78
C ARG A 37 -4.93 -1.08 19.93
N TRP A 38 -3.74 -0.88 20.50
CA TRP A 38 -2.57 -0.50 19.71
C TRP A 38 -2.14 -1.67 18.82
N VAL A 39 -1.95 -1.38 17.54
CA VAL A 39 -1.47 -2.32 16.53
C VAL A 39 -0.15 -1.78 15.99
N HIS A 40 0.86 -2.63 15.88
CA HIS A 40 2.09 -2.26 15.19
C HIS A 40 1.94 -2.58 13.70
N ALA A 41 1.98 -1.58 12.84
CA ALA A 41 1.95 -1.73 11.39
C ALA A 41 3.29 -1.29 10.80
N ALA A 42 3.82 -2.06 9.85
CA ALA A 42 5.00 -1.68 9.09
C ALA A 42 4.81 -2.03 7.61
N VAL A 43 5.46 -1.27 6.75
CA VAL A 43 5.53 -1.52 5.31
C VAL A 43 7.00 -1.47 4.92
N GLU A 44 7.50 -2.57 4.35
CA GLU A 44 8.83 -2.65 3.77
C GLU A 44 8.73 -2.52 2.26
N VAL A 45 9.52 -1.61 1.68
CA VAL A 45 9.60 -1.39 0.23
C VAL A 45 11.06 -1.57 -0.17
N LEU A 46 11.38 -2.70 -0.80
CA LEU A 46 12.74 -3.01 -1.23
C LEU A 46 13.12 -2.26 -2.52
N PRO A 47 14.42 -2.00 -2.76
CA PRO A 47 14.89 -1.30 -3.97
C PRO A 47 14.46 -1.96 -5.29
N ASP A 48 14.26 -3.28 -5.28
CA ASP A 48 13.78 -4.04 -6.44
C ASP A 48 12.24 -3.98 -6.65
N GLY A 49 11.53 -3.22 -5.82
CA GLY A 49 10.10 -2.99 -5.93
C GLY A 49 9.23 -4.07 -5.27
N ARG A 50 9.80 -5.00 -4.51
CA ARG A 50 9.02 -5.89 -3.63
C ARG A 50 8.52 -5.14 -2.41
N ILE A 51 7.26 -5.33 -2.08
CA ILE A 51 6.59 -4.66 -0.97
C ILE A 51 5.96 -5.69 -0.05
N THR A 52 6.21 -5.55 1.26
CA THR A 52 5.64 -6.40 2.30
C THR A 52 4.95 -5.57 3.37
N HIS A 53 3.70 -5.90 3.69
CA HIS A 53 3.01 -5.34 4.86
C HIS A 53 3.19 -6.26 6.06
N PHE A 54 3.37 -5.69 7.24
CA PHE A 54 3.45 -6.38 8.50
C PHE A 54 2.43 -5.84 9.50
N ILE A 55 1.80 -6.75 10.23
CA ILE A 55 0.92 -6.43 11.36
C ILE A 55 1.39 -7.22 12.58
N ASP A 56 1.65 -6.53 13.68
CA ASP A 56 2.24 -7.08 14.91
C ASP A 56 3.49 -7.93 14.62
N GLY A 57 4.36 -7.43 13.74
CA GLY A 57 5.62 -8.07 13.34
C GLY A 57 5.48 -9.28 12.40
N LYS A 58 4.26 -9.66 12.01
CA LYS A 58 4.03 -10.79 11.09
C LYS A 58 3.76 -10.28 9.69
N PRO A 59 4.38 -10.87 8.64
CA PRO A 59 4.09 -10.50 7.26
C PRO A 59 2.69 -10.98 6.87
N VAL A 60 1.86 -10.07 6.36
CA VAL A 60 0.44 -10.35 6.07
C VAL A 60 0.05 -10.11 4.61
N LEU A 61 0.87 -9.39 3.86
CA LEU A 61 0.65 -9.15 2.44
C LEU A 61 1.99 -8.95 1.72
N ARG A 62 2.14 -9.52 0.52
CA ARG A 62 3.32 -9.38 -0.35
C ARG A 62 2.90 -9.15 -1.78
N TYR A 63 3.51 -8.18 -2.43
CA TYR A 63 3.26 -7.80 -3.83
C TYR A 63 4.47 -7.07 -4.39
N SER A 64 4.42 -6.70 -5.67
CA SER A 64 5.46 -5.91 -6.32
C SER A 64 4.89 -5.11 -7.48
N GLY A 65 5.75 -4.38 -8.21
CA GLY A 65 5.38 -3.78 -9.49
C GLY A 65 4.24 -2.76 -9.35
N ALA A 66 4.35 -1.84 -8.38
CA ALA A 66 3.40 -0.75 -8.23
C ALA A 66 3.52 0.23 -9.40
N GLU A 67 2.41 0.45 -10.10
CA GLU A 67 2.35 1.26 -11.32
C GLU A 67 1.06 2.07 -11.36
N LEU A 68 1.09 3.25 -11.98
CA LEU A 68 -0.12 4.00 -12.35
C LEU A 68 -0.97 3.16 -13.32
N ASP A 69 -2.29 3.15 -13.12
CA ASP A 69 -3.21 2.42 -13.98
C ASP A 69 -3.67 3.30 -15.17
N PRO A 70 -3.30 2.99 -16.42
CA PRO A 70 -3.75 3.76 -17.59
C PRO A 70 -5.27 3.72 -17.82
N ALA A 71 -5.95 2.71 -17.27
CA ALA A 71 -7.40 2.57 -17.36
C ALA A 71 -8.15 3.43 -16.34
N ASP A 72 -7.47 3.90 -15.29
CA ASP A 72 -8.05 4.75 -14.25
C ASP A 72 -8.01 6.23 -14.67
N LYS A 73 -9.16 6.90 -14.61
CA LYS A 73 -9.31 8.30 -15.03
C LYS A 73 -8.54 9.26 -14.14
N ASP A 74 -8.40 8.96 -12.85
CA ASP A 74 -7.70 9.81 -11.89
C ASP A 74 -6.17 9.66 -12.06
N ALA A 75 -5.72 8.52 -12.59
CA ALA A 75 -4.31 8.29 -12.91
C ALA A 75 -3.86 8.97 -14.20
N GLN A 76 -4.75 9.14 -15.20
CA GLN A 76 -4.39 9.69 -16.52
C GLN A 76 -3.67 11.05 -16.47
N PRO A 77 -4.12 12.06 -15.68
CA PRO A 77 -3.39 13.32 -15.55
C PRO A 77 -1.99 13.14 -14.95
N VAL A 78 -1.85 12.22 -14.00
CA VAL A 78 -0.57 11.91 -13.34
C VAL A 78 0.40 11.24 -14.31
N ILE A 79 -0.09 10.30 -15.12
CA ILE A 79 0.68 9.63 -16.18
C ILE A 79 1.17 10.66 -17.20
N ALA A 80 0.31 11.58 -17.63
CA ALA A 80 0.68 12.65 -18.55
C ALA A 80 1.76 13.56 -17.97
N ALA A 81 1.61 13.99 -16.70
CA ALA A 81 2.61 14.79 -15.99
C ALA A 81 3.94 14.05 -15.79
N ALA A 82 3.91 12.72 -15.71
CA ALA A 82 5.08 11.85 -15.62
C ALA A 82 5.71 11.51 -16.99
N GLY A 83 5.25 12.13 -18.09
CA GLY A 83 5.77 11.87 -19.43
C GLY A 83 5.47 10.45 -19.94
N GLY A 84 4.37 9.85 -19.48
CA GLY A 84 3.96 8.49 -19.82
C GLY A 84 4.61 7.39 -18.96
N ALA A 85 5.46 7.74 -18.00
CA ALA A 85 6.02 6.76 -17.07
C ALA A 85 4.94 6.21 -16.13
N LEU A 86 4.80 4.88 -16.08
CA LEU A 86 3.82 4.20 -15.22
C LEU A 86 4.41 3.76 -13.89
N ALA A 87 5.69 3.36 -13.87
CA ALA A 87 6.31 2.81 -12.69
C ALA A 87 6.46 3.83 -11.55
N LEU A 88 5.95 3.49 -10.37
CA LEU A 88 6.08 4.31 -9.18
C LEU A 88 7.44 4.02 -8.52
N ARG A 89 8.31 5.03 -8.48
CA ARG A 89 9.69 4.92 -7.96
C ARG A 89 9.96 5.72 -6.69
N ARG A 90 9.10 6.70 -6.40
CA ARG A 90 9.17 7.57 -5.23
C ARG A 90 7.79 8.14 -4.94
N GLY A 91 7.58 8.63 -3.74
CA GLY A 91 6.33 9.26 -3.34
C GLY A 91 6.42 9.83 -1.93
N TYR A 92 5.26 10.19 -1.39
CA TYR A 92 5.12 10.65 -0.03
C TYR A 92 4.58 9.52 0.86
N ILE A 93 4.94 9.55 2.14
CA ILE A 93 4.28 8.76 3.18
C ILE A 93 3.23 9.67 3.82
N ALA A 94 1.98 9.23 3.82
CA ALA A 94 0.87 9.95 4.43
C ALA A 94 0.15 9.05 5.43
N LEU A 95 -0.32 9.65 6.53
CA LEU A 95 -1.16 9.00 7.53
C LEU A 95 -2.54 9.64 7.46
N GLN A 96 -3.56 8.85 7.13
CA GLN A 96 -4.92 9.32 6.87
C GLN A 96 -5.92 8.78 7.89
N SER A 97 -6.95 9.57 8.16
CA SER A 97 -8.21 9.13 8.78
C SER A 97 -9.34 9.18 7.75
N GLU A 98 -10.21 8.17 7.73
CA GLU A 98 -11.45 8.17 6.95
C GLU A 98 -12.65 8.34 7.86
N GLY A 99 -12.81 9.53 8.43
CA GLY A 99 -13.99 9.95 9.21
C GLY A 99 -14.05 9.47 10.66
N HIS A 100 -13.27 8.44 11.03
CA HIS A 100 -13.18 7.95 12.41
C HIS A 100 -11.92 8.43 13.13
N GLY A 101 -12.00 8.61 14.45
CA GLY A 101 -10.84 8.96 15.27
C GLY A 101 -9.74 7.90 15.15
N VAL A 102 -8.52 8.35 14.87
CA VAL A 102 -7.31 7.52 14.79
C VAL A 102 -6.18 8.20 15.55
N ALA A 103 -5.32 7.42 16.19
CA ALA A 103 -4.14 7.91 16.88
C ALA A 103 -2.91 7.15 16.38
N PHE A 104 -1.82 7.87 16.16
CA PHE A 104 -0.53 7.32 15.74
C PHE A 104 0.54 7.66 16.78
N ARG A 105 1.49 6.76 16.99
CA ARG A 105 2.69 6.97 17.82
C ARG A 105 3.82 6.08 17.31
N ASN A 106 5.06 6.38 17.72
CA ASN A 106 6.26 5.61 17.34
C ASN A 106 6.38 5.46 15.82
N ILE A 107 6.29 6.58 15.10
CA ILE A 107 6.44 6.61 13.65
C ILE A 107 7.93 6.69 13.34
N GLU A 108 8.46 5.61 12.79
CA GLU A 108 9.88 5.44 12.48
C GLU A 108 10.06 5.18 10.99
N LEU A 109 11.20 5.62 10.43
CA LEU A 109 11.54 5.41 9.03
C LEU A 109 13.00 4.96 8.93
N GLN A 110 13.22 3.84 8.25
CA GLN A 110 14.54 3.37 7.87
C GLN A 110 14.67 3.44 6.35
N THR A 111 15.61 4.24 5.86
CA THR A 111 16.00 4.21 4.44
C THR A 111 16.83 2.95 4.19
N LEU A 112 16.52 2.26 3.09
CA LEU A 112 17.29 1.10 2.63
C LEU A 112 18.32 1.57 1.59
N GLU A 113 19.52 0.99 1.64
CA GLU A 113 20.60 1.22 0.66
C GLU A 113 20.48 0.30 -0.56
#